data_AF-A0A938LZX8-F1
#
_entry.id   AF-A0A938LZX8-F1
#
_cell.length_a   1.000
_cell.length_b   1.000
_cell.length_c   1.000
_cell.angle_alpha   90.00
_cell.angle_beta   90.00
_cell.angle_gamma   90.00
#
_symmetry.space_group_name_H-M   'P 1'
#
loop_
_entity.id
_entity.type
_entity.pdbx_description
1 polymer ?
#
loop_
_entity_poly.entity_id
_entity_poly.type
_entity_poly.pdbx_seq_one_letter_code
_entity_poly.pdbx_strand_id
1 'polypeptide(L)'
;MARRKVSPAQQRAQLVRAKRLGLGSALKEIQLNFIVPEAREAFGEWRRLPITQLMIDVLREMAIDPPAAYLDTESIPVQYGVGSGIGLAAAVMDDPATLFPHLFTGVAPGAVALPETDYNSDPLSDTSPAEN
;
A
#
# COMPACT_ATOMS: atom_id res chain seq x y z
N MET A 1 25.09 -40.78 14.03
CA MET A 1 24.58 -39.91 12.93
C MET A 1 25.26 -38.55 13.00
N ALA A 2 26.13 -38.22 12.05
CA ALA A 2 26.83 -36.92 12.03
C ALA A 2 25.93 -35.81 11.48
N ARG A 3 25.64 -34.77 12.27
CA ARG A 3 24.93 -33.56 11.80
C ARG A 3 25.79 -32.88 10.73
N ARG A 4 25.32 -32.87 9.49
CA ARG A 4 25.98 -32.21 8.36
C ARG A 4 26.09 -30.71 8.67
N LYS A 5 27.32 -30.21 8.86
CA LYS A 5 27.56 -28.79 9.13
C LYS A 5 27.15 -27.99 7.89
N VAL A 6 26.05 -27.23 7.99
CA VAL A 6 25.59 -26.34 6.93
C VAL A 6 26.67 -25.29 6.69
N SER A 7 27.10 -25.11 5.45
CA SER A 7 28.18 -24.15 5.17
C SER A 7 27.68 -22.71 5.38
N PRO A 8 28.55 -21.76 5.78
CA PRO A 8 28.16 -20.35 5.92
C PRO A 8 27.60 -19.73 4.61
N ALA A 9 27.98 -20.26 3.45
CA ALA A 9 27.42 -19.86 2.16
C ALA A 9 25.97 -20.37 1.97
N GLN A 10 25.68 -21.60 2.40
CA GLN A 10 24.33 -22.16 2.38
C GLN A 10 23.38 -21.43 3.33
N GLN A 11 23.84 -21.05 4.52
CA GLN A 11 23.06 -20.22 5.46
C GLN A 11 22.74 -18.84 4.87
N ARG A 12 23.71 -18.18 4.23
CA ARG A 12 23.49 -16.89 3.55
C ARG A 12 22.51 -17.00 2.39
N ALA A 13 22.63 -18.04 1.56
CA ALA A 13 21.68 -18.27 0.47
C ALA A 13 20.25 -18.53 0.99
N GLN A 14 20.10 -19.27 2.10
CA GLN A 14 18.81 -19.49 2.74
C GLN A 14 18.22 -18.19 3.31
N LEU A 15 19.03 -17.35 3.95
CA LEU A 15 18.59 -16.05 4.47
C LEU A 15 18.19 -15.08 3.35
N VAL A 16 18.96 -15.02 2.26
CA VAL A 16 18.62 -14.19 1.09
C VAL A 16 17.35 -14.70 0.41
N ARG A 17 17.19 -16.03 0.30
CA ARG A 17 15.97 -16.63 -0.23
C ARG A 17 14.77 -16.39 0.69
N ALA A 18 14.94 -16.51 2.00
CA ALA A 18 13.91 -16.24 2.99
C ALA A 18 13.46 -14.77 2.94
N LYS A 19 14.41 -13.82 2.89
CA LYS A 19 14.13 -12.39 2.70
C LYS A 19 13.41 -12.12 1.38
N ARG A 20 13.83 -12.74 0.27
CA ARG A 20 13.13 -12.66 -1.03
C ARG A 20 11.71 -13.22 -0.98
N LEU A 21 11.45 -14.23 -0.15
CA LEU A 21 10.13 -14.81 0.05
C LEU A 21 9.27 -14.01 1.06
N GLY A 22 9.84 -12.97 1.67
CA GLY A 22 9.18 -12.07 2.61
C GLY A 22 9.19 -12.54 4.07
N LEU A 23 10.01 -13.54 4.44
CA LEU A 23 10.15 -13.97 5.83
C LEU A 23 10.75 -12.82 6.67
N GLY A 24 9.99 -12.37 7.69
CA GLY A 24 10.31 -11.23 8.53
C GLY A 24 9.92 -9.86 7.95
N SER A 25 9.15 -9.83 6.85
CA SER A 25 8.57 -8.59 6.33
C SER A 25 7.23 -8.31 6.99
N ALA A 26 7.09 -7.13 7.61
CA ALA A 26 5.81 -6.69 8.19
C ALA A 26 4.68 -6.67 7.14
N LEU A 27 4.97 -6.33 5.88
CA LEU A 27 3.98 -6.37 4.80
C LEU A 27 3.51 -7.80 4.51
N LYS A 28 4.43 -8.78 4.52
CA LYS A 28 4.09 -10.19 4.36
C LYS A 28 3.23 -10.68 5.53
N GLU A 29 3.57 -10.28 6.75
CA GLU A 29 2.82 -10.65 7.95
C GLU A 29 1.41 -10.05 7.93
N ILE A 30 1.25 -8.78 7.57
CA ILE A 30 -0.07 -8.15 7.38
C ILE A 30 -0.86 -8.91 6.33
N GLN A 31 -0.25 -9.22 5.18
CA GLN A 31 -0.89 -10.00 4.13
C GLN A 31 -1.41 -11.35 4.64
N LEU A 32 -0.59 -12.08 5.42
CA LEU A 32 -0.97 -13.37 5.98
C LEU A 32 -2.14 -13.26 6.96
N ASN A 33 -2.17 -12.20 7.77
CA ASN A 33 -3.29 -11.96 8.70
C ASN A 33 -4.60 -11.68 7.94
N PHE A 34 -4.55 -10.96 6.82
CA PHE A 34 -5.74 -10.69 6.00
C PHE A 34 -6.19 -11.85 5.09
N ILE A 35 -5.50 -12.98 5.05
CA ILE A 35 -5.99 -14.18 4.36
C ILE A 35 -7.22 -14.75 5.09
N VAL A 36 -7.21 -14.68 6.42
CA VAL A 36 -8.26 -15.23 7.28
C VAL A 36 -9.47 -14.28 7.26
N PRO A 37 -10.67 -14.72 6.84
CA PRO A 37 -11.87 -13.87 6.77
C PRO A 37 -12.21 -13.20 8.10
N GLU A 38 -12.11 -13.92 9.21
CA GLU A 38 -12.43 -13.45 10.56
C GLU A 38 -11.51 -12.30 10.98
N ALA A 39 -10.22 -12.36 10.59
CA ALA A 39 -9.28 -11.28 10.85
C ALA A 39 -9.59 -10.02 10.03
N ARG A 40 -10.10 -10.17 8.79
CA ARG A 40 -10.57 -9.05 7.97
C ARG A 40 -11.82 -8.40 8.56
N GLU A 41 -12.76 -9.20 9.03
CA GLU A 41 -13.97 -8.71 9.70
C GLU A 41 -13.63 -7.95 10.98
N ALA A 42 -12.80 -8.54 11.85
CA ALA A 42 -12.34 -7.90 13.07
C ALA A 42 -11.60 -6.57 12.81
N PHE A 43 -10.77 -6.52 11.76
CA PHE A 43 -10.13 -5.27 11.33
C PHE A 43 -11.18 -4.25 10.87
N GLY A 44 -12.18 -4.67 10.10
CA GLY A 44 -13.28 -3.81 9.66
C GLY A 44 -14.09 -3.24 10.82
N GLU A 45 -14.35 -4.04 11.86
CA GLU A 45 -15.02 -3.58 13.09
C GLU A 45 -14.17 -2.58 13.87
N TRP A 46 -12.89 -2.90 14.09
CA TRP A 46 -11.94 -1.99 14.74
C TRP A 46 -11.81 -0.66 14.00
N ARG A 47 -11.77 -0.71 12.66
CA ARG A 47 -11.70 0.48 11.80
C ARG A 47 -12.92 1.38 11.97
N ARG A 48 -14.10 0.81 12.18
CA ARG A 48 -15.37 1.57 12.36
C ARG A 48 -15.48 2.27 13.72
N LEU A 49 -14.58 2.00 14.67
CA LEU A 49 -14.60 2.69 15.96
C LEU A 49 -14.33 4.20 15.77
N PRO A 50 -15.06 5.10 16.45
CA PRO A 50 -14.90 6.54 16.29
C PRO A 50 -13.47 7.03 16.52
N ILE A 51 -12.79 6.48 17.53
CA ILE A 51 -11.40 6.84 17.83
C ILE A 51 -10.45 6.41 16.71
N THR A 52 -10.71 5.28 16.07
CA THR A 52 -9.88 4.79 14.96
C THR A 52 -10.04 5.67 13.73
N GLN A 53 -11.27 6.08 13.41
CA GLN A 53 -11.53 7.05 12.33
C GLN A 53 -10.82 8.38 12.59
N LEU A 54 -10.89 8.92 13.81
CA LEU A 54 -10.16 10.13 14.18
C LEU A 54 -8.65 9.98 14.01
N MET A 55 -8.07 8.82 14.37
CA MET A 55 -6.65 8.56 14.15
C MET A 55 -6.29 8.51 12.66
N ILE A 56 -7.13 7.91 11.81
CA ILE A 56 -6.95 7.90 10.35
C ILE A 56 -6.98 9.32 9.80
N ASP A 57 -7.93 10.14 10.25
CA ASP A 57 -8.05 11.53 9.80
C ASP A 57 -6.85 12.39 10.22
N VAL A 58 -6.33 12.21 11.44
CA VAL A 58 -5.07 12.84 11.87
C VAL A 58 -3.91 12.46 10.97
N LEU A 59 -3.80 11.19 10.56
CA LEU A 59 -2.76 10.75 9.62
C LEU A 59 -2.93 11.42 8.24
N ARG A 60 -4.17 11.55 7.74
CA ARG A 60 -4.43 12.25 6.47
C ARG A 60 -4.05 13.73 6.55
N GLU A 61 -4.39 14.38 7.65
CA GLU A 61 -4.05 15.78 7.89
C GLU A 61 -2.52 15.96 7.93
N MET A 62 -1.81 15.11 8.67
CA MET A 62 -0.34 15.11 8.73
C MET A 62 0.34 14.80 7.39
N ALA A 63 -0.32 14.08 6.48
CA ALA A 63 0.22 13.83 5.14
C ALA A 63 0.18 15.09 4.24
N ILE A 64 -0.77 15.98 4.50
CA ILE A 64 -0.96 17.24 3.76
C ILE A 64 -0.18 18.38 4.43
N ASP A 65 -0.32 18.50 5.75
CA ASP A 65 0.32 19.50 6.58
C ASP A 65 1.17 18.82 7.68
N PRO A 66 2.37 18.32 7.33
CA PRO A 66 3.23 17.66 8.29
C PRO A 66 3.73 18.67 9.35
N PRO A 67 3.78 18.29 10.64
CA PRO A 67 4.26 19.18 11.68
C PRO A 67 5.67 19.72 11.38
N ALA A 68 5.94 20.98 11.73
CA ALA A 68 7.19 21.66 11.41
C ALA A 68 8.47 20.90 11.86
N ALA A 69 8.37 20.06 12.89
CA ALA A 69 9.46 19.21 13.35
C ALA A 69 9.92 18.15 12.33
N TYR A 70 9.10 17.83 11.33
CA TYR A 70 9.39 16.87 10.25
C TYR A 70 9.85 17.55 8.96
N LEU A 71 9.78 18.88 8.90
CA LEU A 71 10.23 19.67 7.77
C LEU A 71 11.73 19.94 7.91
N ASP A 72 12.55 18.99 7.45
CA ASP A 72 13.95 19.26 7.20
C ASP A 72 14.06 20.23 6.02
N THR A 73 14.35 21.50 6.28
CA THR A 73 14.45 22.56 5.26
C THR A 73 15.53 22.30 4.22
N GLU A 74 16.45 21.37 4.46
CA GLU A 74 17.58 21.09 3.57
C GLU A 74 17.33 19.92 2.60
N SER A 75 16.23 19.18 2.75
CA SER A 75 15.97 17.98 1.93
C SER A 75 14.51 17.80 1.50
N ILE A 76 14.17 18.37 0.34
CA ILE A 76 12.89 18.16 -0.35
C ILE A 76 12.56 16.66 -0.53
N PRO A 77 13.51 15.76 -0.91
CA PRO A 77 13.23 14.34 -1.04
C PRO A 77 12.80 13.68 0.28
N VAL A 78 13.36 14.12 1.41
CA VAL A 78 12.99 13.59 2.74
C VAL A 78 11.58 14.02 3.10
N GLN A 79 11.23 15.29 2.89
CA GLN A 79 9.88 15.80 3.15
C GLN A 79 8.84 15.06 2.30
N TYR A 80 9.11 14.89 1.00
CA TYR A 80 8.24 14.14 0.11
C TYR A 80 8.10 12.68 0.55
N GLY A 81 9.19 12.03 0.95
CA GLY A 81 9.19 10.65 1.44
C GLY A 81 8.36 10.48 2.72
N VAL A 82 8.47 11.42 3.66
CA VAL A 82 7.69 11.41 4.91
C VAL A 82 6.21 11.61 4.63
N GLY A 83 5.83 12.64 3.87
CA GLY A 83 4.43 12.90 3.51
C GLY A 83 3.80 11.73 2.76
N SER A 84 4.53 11.18 1.76
CA SER A 84 4.08 9.99 1.01
C SER A 84 3.93 8.76 1.90
N GLY A 85 4.83 8.57 2.87
CA GLY A 85 4.78 7.44 3.81
C GLY A 85 3.58 7.52 4.75
N ILE A 86 3.31 8.71 5.31
CA ILE A 86 2.15 8.97 6.16
C ILE A 86 0.85 8.81 5.36
N GLY A 87 0.79 9.38 4.15
CA GLY A 87 -0.35 9.26 3.25
C GLY A 87 -0.65 7.80 2.88
N LEU A 88 0.38 7.01 2.58
CA LEU A 88 0.23 5.57 2.34
C LEU A 88 -0.28 4.84 3.58
N ALA A 89 0.24 5.15 4.78
CA ALA A 89 -0.25 4.54 6.01
C ALA A 89 -1.73 4.83 6.25
N ALA A 90 -2.16 6.08 6.05
CA ALA A 90 -3.56 6.47 6.14
C ALA A 90 -4.43 5.72 5.12
N ALA A 91 -4.00 5.64 3.86
CA ALA A 91 -4.73 4.93 2.81
C ALA A 91 -4.87 3.44 3.10
N VAL A 92 -3.85 2.80 3.68
CA VAL A 92 -3.88 1.37 4.04
C VAL A 92 -4.78 1.10 5.24
N MET A 93 -4.77 2.00 6.23
CA MET A 93 -5.64 1.88 7.40
C MET A 93 -7.11 2.12 7.04
N ASP A 94 -7.36 3.00 6.08
CA ASP A 94 -8.69 3.28 5.56
C ASP A 94 -9.19 2.16 4.66
N ASP A 95 -8.41 1.76 3.65
CA ASP A 95 -8.72 0.64 2.78
C ASP A 95 -7.49 -0.27 2.54
N PRO A 96 -7.42 -1.43 3.21
CA PRO A 96 -6.32 -2.38 3.03
C PRO A 96 -6.30 -3.03 1.64
N ALA A 97 -7.39 -2.92 0.85
CA ALA A 97 -7.40 -3.36 -0.55
C ALA A 97 -6.42 -2.55 -1.41
N THR A 98 -6.02 -1.36 -0.97
CA THR A 98 -4.96 -0.55 -1.63
C THR A 98 -3.65 -1.32 -1.78
N LEU A 99 -3.28 -2.16 -0.80
CA LEU A 99 -2.08 -3.00 -0.86
C LEU A 99 -2.37 -4.44 -1.32
N PHE A 100 -3.54 -4.97 -0.98
CA PHE A 100 -3.86 -6.38 -1.19
C PHE A 100 -5.21 -6.57 -1.88
N PRO A 101 -5.43 -6.00 -3.08
CA PRO A 101 -6.73 -5.99 -3.74
C PRO A 101 -7.31 -7.39 -3.93
N HIS A 102 -6.46 -8.37 -4.19
CA HIS A 102 -6.82 -9.78 -4.38
C HIS A 102 -7.43 -10.45 -3.14
N LEU A 103 -7.12 -9.95 -1.94
CA LEU A 103 -7.67 -10.49 -0.71
C LEU A 103 -9.08 -9.96 -0.42
N PHE A 104 -9.42 -8.78 -0.94
CA PHE A 104 -10.68 -8.10 -0.62
C PHE A 104 -11.67 -8.07 -1.80
N THR A 105 -11.19 -8.11 -3.04
CA THR A 105 -12.02 -8.02 -4.26
C THR A 105 -11.98 -9.29 -5.12
N GLY A 106 -11.06 -10.22 -4.82
CA GLY A 106 -10.81 -11.40 -5.65
C GLY A 106 -10.06 -11.11 -6.96
N VAL A 107 -9.74 -9.84 -7.25
CA VAL A 107 -8.98 -9.42 -8.45
C VAL A 107 -7.49 -9.62 -8.20
N ALA A 108 -6.82 -10.43 -9.01
CA ALA A 108 -5.38 -10.69 -8.86
C ALA A 108 -4.55 -9.36 -8.89
N PRO A 109 -3.41 -9.28 -8.19
CA PRO A 109 -2.57 -8.08 -8.23
C PRO A 109 -2.17 -7.76 -9.69
N GLY A 110 -2.48 -6.55 -10.16
CA GLY A 110 -2.24 -6.13 -11.54
C GLY A 110 -3.38 -6.46 -12.53
N ALA A 111 -4.48 -7.07 -12.09
CA ALA A 111 -5.66 -7.32 -12.91
C ALA A 111 -6.71 -6.20 -12.83
N VAL A 112 -6.35 -5.02 -12.30
CA VAL A 112 -7.13 -3.81 -12.53
C VAL A 112 -7.06 -3.58 -14.04
N ALA A 113 -8.14 -3.89 -14.74
CA ALA A 113 -8.32 -3.43 -16.11
C ALA A 113 -8.22 -1.90 -16.02
N LEU A 114 -7.08 -1.35 -16.46
CA LEU A 114 -7.03 0.08 -16.78
C LEU A 114 -8.21 0.30 -17.74
N PRO A 115 -9.08 1.31 -17.51
CA PRO A 115 -10.09 1.64 -18.50
C PRO A 115 -9.35 1.78 -19.83
N GLU A 116 -9.84 1.10 -20.87
CA GLU A 116 -9.23 1.18 -22.20
C GLU A 116 -9.11 2.67 -22.51
N THR A 117 -7.87 3.15 -22.53
CA THR A 117 -7.61 4.56 -22.81
C THR A 117 -7.98 4.73 -24.27
N ASP A 118 -9.14 5.34 -24.51
CA ASP A 118 -9.60 5.67 -25.84
C ASP A 118 -8.71 6.80 -26.37
N TYR A 119 -7.63 6.41 -27.06
CA TYR A 119 -6.75 7.34 -27.76
C TYR A 119 -7.37 7.88 -29.06
N ASN A 120 -8.58 7.42 -29.43
CA ASN A 120 -9.28 7.86 -30.64
C ASN A 120 -10.32 8.95 -30.36
N SER A 121 -10.80 9.08 -29.12
CA SER A 121 -11.63 10.21 -28.71
C SER A 121 -10.74 11.38 -28.26
N ASP A 122 -10.46 12.32 -29.16
CA ASP A 122 -9.90 13.61 -28.77
C ASP A 122 -10.95 14.37 -27.94
N PRO A 123 -10.73 14.61 -26.63
CA PRO A 123 -11.68 15.32 -25.78
C PRO A 123 -11.86 16.80 -26.16
N LEU A 124 -11.05 17.31 -27.10
CA LEU A 124 -11.14 18.66 -27.67
C LEU A 124 -11.77 18.67 -29.06
N SER A 125 -12.17 17.52 -29.62
CA SER A 125 -12.89 17.45 -30.90
C SER A 125 -14.37 17.83 -30.76
N ASP A 126 -14.62 19.00 -30.20
CA ASP A 126 -15.94 19.62 -30.16
C ASP A 126 -16.28 20.12 -31.57
N THR A 127 -16.68 19.22 -32.46
CA THR A 127 -17.32 19.60 -33.72
C THR A 127 -18.76 19.99 -33.44
N SER A 128 -18.93 21.15 -32.82
CA SER A 128 -20.19 21.87 -32.87
C SER A 128 -20.54 22.12 -34.33
N PRO A 129 -21.72 21.68 -34.83
CA PRO A 129 -22.13 22.02 -36.19
C PRO A 129 -22.35 23.52 -36.25
N ALA A 130 -21.57 24.20 -37.09
CA ALA A 130 -21.85 25.58 -37.46
C ALA A 130 -23.21 25.60 -38.18
N GLU A 131 -24.21 26.19 -37.53
CA GLU A 131 -25.46 26.57 -38.18
C GLU A 131 -25.14 27.51 -39.36
N ASN A 132 -25.53 27.09 -40.56
CA ASN A 132 -26.04 27.94 -41.66
C ASN A 132 -26.66 27.07 -42.75
#